data_AF-N1J5J1-F1
#
_entry.id   AF-N1J5J1-F1
#
_cell.length_a   1.000
_cell.length_b   1.000
_cell.length_c   1.000
_cell.angle_alpha   90.00
_cell.angle_beta   90.00
_cell.angle_gamma   90.00
#
_symmetry.space_group_name_H-M   'P 1'
#
loop_
_entity.id
_entity.type
_entity.pdbx_description
1 polymer ?
#
loop_
_entity_poly.entity_id
_entity_poly.type
_entity_poly.pdbx_seq_one_letter_code
_entity_poly.pdbx_strand_id
1 'polypeptide(L)'
;MDAASSHTPQWVVDLNSIPIKPKFSSTPDPPGYTSTSQKKHQSLSKTTDFTSPSPAEKDVLKLKKAWELALAPVKQLPMTAFMMYMSGNTLQIFSIMMVVMAFKTPFMGLLATNQVFEKFESDGTKSQLVMVKIVYVSMQILALALGIWKVNGMGLLPTARSDWLAWETVRIPEEIAFPAF
;
A
#
# COMPACT_ATOMS: atom_id res chain seq x y z
N MET A 1 50.56 -42.25 -55.54
CA MET A 1 49.11 -42.02 -55.40
C MET A 1 48.80 -42.22 -53.94
N ASP A 2 48.64 -41.11 -53.25
CA ASP A 2 48.87 -40.91 -51.82
C ASP A 2 47.87 -41.64 -50.92
N ALA A 3 48.41 -42.29 -49.89
CA ALA A 3 47.64 -42.96 -48.84
C ALA A 3 47.02 -41.91 -47.91
N ALA A 4 45.73 -41.63 -48.10
CA ALA A 4 44.97 -40.72 -47.24
C ALA A 4 44.91 -41.28 -45.80
N SER A 5 45.60 -40.60 -44.88
CA SER A 5 45.59 -40.92 -43.46
C SER A 5 44.23 -40.53 -42.86
N SER A 6 43.46 -41.48 -42.33
CA SER A 6 42.17 -41.21 -41.70
C SER A 6 42.38 -40.56 -40.32
N HIS A 7 42.50 -39.23 -40.30
CA HIS A 7 42.55 -38.48 -39.05
C HIS A 7 41.14 -38.46 -38.44
N THR A 8 40.97 -39.08 -37.27
CA THR A 8 39.71 -38.95 -36.52
C THR A 8 39.51 -37.50 -36.11
N PRO A 9 38.28 -36.96 -36.19
CA PRO A 9 38.02 -35.58 -35.81
C PRO A 9 38.18 -35.44 -34.29
N GLN A 10 38.83 -34.35 -33.87
CA GLN A 10 39.26 -34.14 -32.48
C GLN A 10 38.10 -34.23 -31.47
N TRP A 11 36.90 -33.76 -31.84
CA TRP A 11 35.72 -33.83 -30.98
C TRP A 11 35.34 -35.27 -30.57
N VAL A 12 35.61 -36.27 -31.41
CA VAL A 12 35.34 -37.70 -31.11
C VAL A 12 36.35 -38.24 -30.11
N VAL A 13 37.60 -37.78 -30.18
CA VAL A 13 38.66 -38.16 -29.23
C VAL A 13 38.35 -37.53 -27.87
N ASP A 14 37.95 -36.26 -27.84
CA ASP A 14 37.65 -35.53 -26.62
C ASP A 14 36.45 -36.11 -25.86
N LEU A 15 35.44 -36.64 -26.57
CA LEU A 15 34.25 -37.28 -25.97
C LEU A 15 34.57 -38.54 -25.14
N ASN A 16 35.61 -39.26 -25.51
CA ASN A 16 36.03 -40.50 -24.84
C ASN A 16 37.14 -40.26 -23.81
N SER A 17 37.66 -39.03 -23.73
CA SER A 17 38.65 -38.64 -22.74
C SER A 17 37.98 -38.23 -21.42
N ILE A 18 38.57 -38.62 -20.28
CA ILE A 18 38.09 -38.17 -18.96
C ILE A 18 38.34 -36.66 -18.88
N PRO A 19 37.33 -35.81 -18.64
CA PRO A 19 37.52 -34.37 -18.69
C PRO A 19 38.44 -33.92 -17.55
N ILE A 20 39.68 -33.54 -17.90
CA ILE A 20 40.56 -32.79 -17.00
C ILE A 20 39.91 -31.42 -16.85
N LYS A 21 39.25 -31.18 -15.70
CA LYS A 21 38.63 -29.89 -15.40
C LYS A 21 39.72 -28.81 -15.45
N PRO A 22 39.69 -27.86 -16.41
CA PRO A 22 40.60 -26.73 -16.34
C PRO A 22 40.27 -25.95 -15.07
N LYS A 23 41.30 -25.62 -14.29
CA LYS A 23 41.18 -24.63 -13.21
C LYS A 23 40.92 -23.29 -13.89
N PHE A 24 39.65 -22.97 -14.14
CA PHE A 24 39.26 -21.66 -14.66
C PHE A 24 39.68 -20.60 -13.63
N SER A 25 40.77 -19.90 -13.95
CA SER A 25 41.11 -18.65 -13.32
C SER A 25 40.41 -17.53 -14.11
N SER A 26 39.50 -16.85 -13.42
CA SER A 26 39.10 -15.46 -13.74
C SER A 26 38.50 -15.16 -15.13
N THR A 27 37.44 -15.88 -15.54
CA THR A 27 36.53 -15.37 -16.59
C THR A 27 35.16 -15.08 -15.96
N PRO A 28 34.62 -13.85 -16.06
CA PRO A 28 33.27 -13.54 -15.57
C PRO A 28 32.21 -14.25 -16.40
N ASP A 29 31.17 -14.79 -15.75
CA ASP A 29 30.03 -15.41 -16.41
C ASP A 29 29.24 -14.40 -17.26
N PRO A 30 28.69 -14.80 -18.42
CA PRO A 30 27.91 -13.90 -19.25
C PRO A 30 26.60 -13.49 -18.57
N PRO A 31 26.15 -12.24 -18.76
CA PRO A 31 24.94 -11.74 -18.11
C PRO A 31 23.71 -12.58 -18.50
N GLY A 32 23.09 -13.21 -17.50
CA GLY A 32 21.92 -14.09 -17.67
C GLY A 32 22.19 -15.59 -17.55
N TYR A 33 23.44 -16.03 -17.38
CA TYR A 33 23.74 -17.45 -17.16
C TYR A 33 23.46 -17.87 -15.71
N THR A 34 22.42 -18.67 -15.51
CA THR A 34 22.16 -19.37 -14.24
C THR A 34 22.60 -20.83 -14.39
N SER A 35 23.64 -21.26 -13.69
CA SER A 35 24.03 -22.67 -13.68
C SER A 35 22.96 -23.50 -12.97
N THR A 36 22.13 -24.21 -13.74
CA THR A 36 21.10 -25.12 -13.20
C THR A 36 21.76 -26.42 -12.74
N SER A 37 22.57 -26.36 -11.69
CA SER A 37 23.02 -27.56 -10.98
C SER A 37 21.86 -28.08 -10.13
N GLN A 38 21.28 -29.21 -10.54
CA GLN A 38 20.18 -29.89 -9.88
C GLN A 38 20.43 -30.07 -8.36
N LYS A 39 19.69 -29.35 -7.53
CA LYS A 39 19.50 -29.69 -6.11
C LYS A 39 18.05 -30.10 -5.88
N LYS A 40 17.92 -31.36 -5.47
CA LYS A 40 16.71 -32.10 -5.12
C LYS A 40 15.98 -31.43 -3.95
N HIS A 41 14.67 -31.22 -4.11
CA HIS A 41 13.63 -30.84 -3.14
C HIS A 41 14.04 -30.51 -1.69
N GLN A 42 13.88 -29.24 -1.28
CA GLN A 42 13.26 -28.90 0.00
C GLN A 42 12.53 -27.55 -0.12
N SER A 43 11.39 -27.48 0.57
CA SER A 43 10.33 -26.47 0.56
C SER A 43 10.73 -25.00 0.68
N LEU A 44 9.92 -24.15 0.02
CA LEU A 44 9.59 -22.75 0.34
C LEU A 44 10.53 -22.01 1.31
N SER A 45 11.52 -21.32 0.75
CA SER A 45 11.95 -20.01 1.24
C SER A 45 12.72 -19.31 0.13
N LYS A 46 12.16 -18.20 -0.36
CA LYS A 46 12.84 -17.27 -1.27
C LYS A 46 13.94 -16.56 -0.47
N THR A 47 15.08 -17.22 -0.27
CA THR A 47 16.30 -16.55 0.16
C THR A 47 17.02 -16.07 -1.09
N THR A 48 16.75 -14.82 -1.46
CA THR A 48 17.64 -14.04 -2.31
C THR A 48 19.01 -13.96 -1.63
N ASP A 49 20.06 -14.16 -2.41
CA ASP A 49 21.45 -14.12 -2.00
C ASP A 49 21.75 -12.94 -1.05
N PHE A 50 22.28 -13.29 0.13
CA PHE A 50 22.82 -12.36 1.12
C PHE A 50 24.16 -11.79 0.60
N THR A 51 24.11 -10.90 -0.39
CA THR A 51 25.05 -9.78 -0.40
C THR A 51 24.33 -8.68 0.36
N SER A 52 24.82 -8.31 1.54
CA SER A 52 24.30 -7.18 2.30
C SER A 52 24.15 -5.99 1.35
N PRO A 53 22.92 -5.55 1.02
CA PRO A 53 22.77 -4.44 0.10
C PRO A 53 23.44 -3.23 0.74
N SER A 54 24.19 -2.49 -0.07
CA SER A 54 24.80 -1.23 0.32
C SER A 54 23.75 -0.38 1.03
N PRO A 55 24.10 0.37 2.09
CA PRO A 55 23.15 1.22 2.83
C PRO A 55 22.25 2.06 1.90
N ALA A 56 22.82 2.54 0.79
CA ALA A 56 22.13 3.33 -0.23
C ALA A 56 21.02 2.56 -0.99
N GLU A 57 21.23 1.28 -1.31
CA GLU A 57 20.21 0.46 -2.00
C GLU A 57 19.04 0.13 -1.07
N LYS A 58 19.32 -0.08 0.23
CA LYS A 58 18.28 -0.26 1.24
C LYS A 58 17.44 1.00 1.42
N ASP A 59 18.05 2.17 1.34
CA ASP A 59 17.37 3.46 1.46
C ASP A 59 16.42 3.72 0.27
N VAL A 60 16.84 3.40 -0.96
CA VAL A 60 15.97 3.50 -2.15
C VAL A 60 14.79 2.51 -2.06
N LEU A 61 15.03 1.29 -1.58
CA LEU A 61 13.96 0.30 -1.38
C LEU A 61 12.97 0.72 -0.29
N LYS A 62 13.46 1.30 0.82
CA LYS A 62 12.63 1.88 1.88
C LYS A 62 11.78 3.03 1.37
N LEU A 63 12.34 3.92 0.55
CA LEU A 63 11.62 5.05 -0.03
C LEU A 63 10.51 4.58 -0.98
N LYS A 64 10.79 3.61 -1.87
CA LYS A 64 9.76 3.03 -2.75
C LYS A 64 8.63 2.39 -1.93
N LYS A 65 8.96 1.70 -0.84
CA LYS A 65 7.95 1.10 0.04
C LYS A 65 7.15 2.16 0.80
N ALA A 66 7.78 3.24 1.23
CA ALA A 66 7.12 4.37 1.89
C ALA A 66 6.13 5.07 0.95
N TRP A 67 6.49 5.26 -0.33
CA TRP A 67 5.58 5.78 -1.35
C TRP A 67 4.38 4.88 -1.60
N GLU A 68 4.58 3.57 -1.73
CA GLU A 68 3.47 2.62 -1.86
C GLU A 68 2.54 2.64 -0.64
N LEU A 69 3.10 2.84 0.55
CA LEU A 69 2.33 2.92 1.79
C LEU A 69 1.56 4.24 1.90
N ALA A 70 2.16 5.35 1.48
CA ALA A 70 1.49 6.65 1.42
C ALA A 70 0.33 6.67 0.43
N LEU A 71 0.43 5.90 -0.66
CA LEU A 71 -0.62 5.75 -1.66
C LEU A 71 -1.64 4.65 -1.31
N ALA A 72 -1.45 3.90 -0.22
CA ALA A 72 -2.39 2.86 0.18
C ALA A 72 -3.82 3.39 0.44
N PRO A 73 -4.02 4.53 1.13
CA PRO A 73 -5.35 5.12 1.31
C PRO A 73 -6.04 5.49 0.00
N VAL A 74 -5.28 5.88 -1.03
CA VAL A 74 -5.81 6.23 -2.37
C VAL A 74 -6.44 5.03 -3.06
N LYS A 75 -5.90 3.82 -2.85
CA LYS A 75 -6.44 2.60 -3.46
C LYS A 75 -7.72 2.14 -2.76
N GLN A 76 -7.84 2.40 -1.46
CA GLN A 76 -8.99 1.97 -0.66
C GLN A 76 -10.15 2.98 -0.71
N LEU A 77 -9.84 4.27 -0.78
CA LEU A 77 -10.82 5.37 -0.81
C LEU A 77 -11.91 5.21 -1.87
N PRO A 78 -11.61 4.89 -3.15
CA PRO A 78 -12.61 4.70 -4.19
C PRO A 78 -13.58 3.56 -3.87
N MET A 79 -13.07 2.47 -3.30
CA MET A 79 -13.91 1.34 -2.91
C MET A 79 -14.87 1.73 -1.79
N THR A 80 -14.38 2.43 -0.76
CA THR A 80 -15.21 2.91 0.35
C THR A 80 -16.20 3.96 -0.13
N ALA A 81 -15.79 4.90 -1.00
CA ALA A 81 -16.66 5.94 -1.56
C ALA A 81 -17.77 5.35 -2.42
N PHE A 82 -17.46 4.37 -3.27
CA PHE A 82 -18.45 3.66 -4.07
C PHE A 82 -19.45 2.90 -3.20
N MET A 83 -18.98 2.22 -2.16
CA MET A 83 -19.84 1.55 -1.19
C MET A 83 -20.74 2.55 -0.44
N MET A 84 -20.20 3.68 0.01
CA MET A 84 -20.96 4.76 0.64
C MET A 84 -22.02 5.34 -0.30
N TYR A 85 -21.71 5.44 -1.60
CA TYR A 85 -22.65 5.91 -2.62
C TYR A 85 -23.80 4.91 -2.84
N MET A 86 -23.48 3.62 -3.03
CA MET A 86 -24.46 2.57 -3.31
C MET A 86 -25.36 2.24 -2.11
N SER A 87 -24.88 2.39 -0.88
CA SER A 87 -25.64 2.09 0.34
C SER A 87 -26.80 3.07 0.61
N GLY A 88 -26.91 4.17 -0.14
CA GLY A 88 -27.97 5.17 0.05
C GLY A 88 -27.88 5.92 1.38
N ASN A 89 -28.82 6.83 1.64
CA ASN A 89 -28.86 7.66 2.87
C ASN A 89 -29.81 7.12 3.94
N THR A 90 -30.27 5.88 3.81
CA THR A 90 -31.19 5.26 4.75
C THR A 90 -30.50 5.01 6.10
N LEU A 91 -31.09 5.51 7.18
CA LEU A 91 -30.64 5.31 8.55
C LEU A 91 -30.93 3.87 9.00
N GLN A 92 -29.97 2.98 8.75
CA GLN A 92 -29.95 1.63 9.32
C GLN A 92 -28.78 1.52 10.31
N ILE A 93 -28.89 0.59 11.26
CA ILE A 93 -27.80 0.28 12.22
C ILE A 93 -26.48 0.01 11.47
N PHE A 94 -26.56 -0.68 10.32
CA PHE A 94 -25.41 -0.97 9.48
C PHE A 94 -24.76 0.31 8.91
N SER A 95 -25.57 1.28 8.48
CA SER A 95 -25.11 2.57 7.98
C SER A 95 -24.35 3.36 9.04
N ILE A 96 -24.82 3.35 10.30
CA ILE A 96 -24.16 4.02 11.43
C ILE A 96 -22.81 3.38 11.74
N MET A 97 -22.75 2.04 11.80
CA MET A 97 -21.50 1.32 12.05
C MET A 97 -20.46 1.58 10.95
N MET A 98 -20.90 1.57 9.69
CA MET A 98 -20.04 1.81 8.53
C MET A 98 -19.48 3.23 8.53
N VAL A 99 -20.32 4.22 8.84
CA VAL A 99 -19.89 5.61 9.08
C VAL A 99 -18.83 5.68 10.18
N VAL A 100 -19.07 5.10 11.36
CA VAL A 100 -18.10 5.17 12.47
C VAL A 100 -16.75 4.59 12.07
N MET A 101 -16.73 3.46 11.35
CA MET A 101 -15.48 2.87 10.85
C MET A 101 -14.84 3.70 9.73
N ALA A 102 -15.64 4.32 8.87
CA ALA A 102 -15.18 5.22 7.82
C ALA A 102 -14.49 6.47 8.38
N PHE A 103 -14.84 6.92 9.59
CA PHE A 103 -14.12 7.99 10.30
C PHE A 103 -12.95 7.48 11.14
N LYS A 104 -13.17 6.39 11.89
CA LYS A 104 -12.17 5.83 12.80
C LYS A 104 -10.90 5.42 12.05
N THR A 105 -11.05 4.83 10.87
CA THR A 105 -9.91 4.33 10.07
C THR A 105 -8.95 5.46 9.64
N PRO A 106 -9.39 6.51 8.94
CA PRO A 106 -8.52 7.63 8.57
C PRO A 106 -8.05 8.42 9.80
N PHE A 107 -8.86 8.55 10.85
CA PHE A 107 -8.45 9.20 12.10
C PHE A 107 -7.30 8.46 12.80
N MET A 108 -7.42 7.14 12.94
CA MET A 108 -6.34 6.31 13.50
C MET A 108 -5.11 6.30 12.58
N GLY A 109 -5.32 6.34 11.26
CA GLY A 109 -4.24 6.48 10.29
C GLY A 109 -3.45 7.78 10.50
N LEU A 110 -4.13 8.90 10.72
CA LEU A 110 -3.49 10.18 11.03
C LEU A 110 -2.64 10.11 12.30
N LEU A 111 -3.18 9.55 13.38
CA LEU A 111 -2.46 9.41 14.65
C LEU A 111 -1.27 8.44 14.54
N ALA A 112 -1.42 7.36 13.77
CA ALA A 112 -0.39 6.36 13.57
C ALA A 112 0.67 6.77 12.53
N THR A 113 0.55 7.94 11.88
CA THR A 113 1.50 8.39 10.83
C THR A 113 2.95 8.26 11.29
N ASN A 114 3.28 8.71 12.51
CA ASN A 114 4.64 8.63 13.01
C ASN A 114 5.14 7.18 13.14
N GLN A 115 4.32 6.28 13.69
CA GLN A 115 4.66 4.85 13.84
C GLN A 115 4.80 4.13 12.50
N VAL A 116 3.99 4.51 11.51
CA VAL A 116 4.01 3.95 10.17
C VAL A 116 5.32 4.29 9.44
N PHE A 117 5.83 5.50 9.65
CA PHE A 117 7.03 5.98 8.97
C PHE A 117 8.34 5.79 9.76
N GLU A 118 8.27 5.53 11.07
CA GLU A 118 9.42 5.26 11.94
C GLU A 118 10.32 4.13 11.40
N LYS A 119 9.71 3.10 10.81
CA LYS A 119 10.44 1.95 10.21
C LYS A 119 11.24 2.32 8.95
N PHE A 120 11.03 3.49 8.39
CA PHE A 120 11.66 3.96 7.15
C PHE A 120 12.64 5.10 7.37
N GLU A 121 12.75 5.67 8.59
CA GLU A 121 13.65 6.78 8.86
C GLU A 121 15.13 6.35 8.76
N SER A 122 15.87 6.98 7.84
CA SER A 122 17.33 6.92 7.73
C SER A 122 17.88 8.32 7.45
N ASP A 123 19.10 8.62 7.90
CA ASP A 123 19.67 9.97 7.83
C ASP A 123 19.75 10.54 6.41
N GLY A 124 19.88 9.69 5.38
CA GLY A 124 19.86 10.10 3.97
C GLY A 124 18.46 10.33 3.37
N THR A 125 17.41 9.77 3.96
CA THR A 125 16.06 9.70 3.34
C THR A 125 15.04 10.60 4.03
N LYS A 126 15.38 11.21 5.17
CA LYS A 126 14.48 12.08 5.97
C LYS A 126 13.77 13.15 5.14
N SER A 127 14.49 13.84 4.24
CA SER A 127 13.93 14.87 3.34
C SER A 127 12.81 14.32 2.45
N GLN A 128 13.05 13.20 1.78
CA GLN A 128 12.08 12.55 0.89
C GLN A 128 10.88 12.00 1.67
N LEU A 129 11.11 11.49 2.89
CA LEU A 129 10.05 10.98 3.78
C LEU A 129 9.07 12.04 4.24
N VAL A 130 9.50 13.30 4.42
CA VAL A 130 8.59 14.39 4.77
C VAL A 130 7.54 14.60 3.68
N MET A 131 7.94 14.60 2.41
CA MET A 131 6.99 14.71 1.29
C MET A 131 6.00 13.54 1.29
N VAL A 132 6.48 12.32 1.51
CA VAL A 132 5.65 11.11 1.58
C VAL A 132 4.66 11.17 2.75
N LYS A 133 5.09 11.66 3.93
CA LYS A 133 4.23 11.89 5.10
C LYS A 133 3.12 12.90 4.80
N ILE A 134 3.44 14.01 4.13
CA ILE A 134 2.45 15.04 3.75
C ILE A 134 1.40 14.45 2.81
N VAL A 135 1.82 13.68 1.80
CA VAL A 135 0.90 13.00 0.88
C VAL A 135 -0.02 12.05 1.65
N TYR A 136 0.52 11.21 2.54
CA TYR A 136 -0.29 10.31 3.36
C TYR A 136 -1.34 11.06 4.20
N VAL A 137 -0.92 12.12 4.91
CA VAL A 137 -1.82 12.95 5.73
C VAL A 137 -2.92 13.59 4.87
N SER A 138 -2.57 14.14 3.71
CA SER A 138 -3.55 14.74 2.80
C SER A 138 -4.61 13.74 2.34
N MET A 139 -4.23 12.49 2.08
CA MET A 139 -5.16 11.44 1.66
C MET A 139 -6.08 11.00 2.81
N GLN A 140 -5.59 10.98 4.05
CA GLN A 140 -6.43 10.70 5.21
C GLN A 140 -7.41 11.83 5.50
N ILE A 141 -7.02 13.09 5.28
CA ILE A 141 -7.94 14.24 5.37
C ILE A 141 -9.03 14.14 4.30
N LEU A 142 -8.69 13.76 3.06
CA LEU A 142 -9.68 13.53 2.01
C LEU A 142 -10.66 12.40 2.37
N ALA A 143 -10.17 11.31 2.97
CA ALA A 143 -11.02 10.23 3.46
C ALA A 143 -11.99 10.69 4.57
N LEU A 144 -11.49 11.50 5.52
CA LEU A 144 -12.32 12.12 6.55
C LEU A 144 -13.38 13.04 5.93
N ALA A 145 -13.01 13.88 4.97
CA ALA A 145 -13.93 14.80 4.30
C ALA A 145 -15.07 14.05 3.58
N LEU A 146 -14.77 12.93 2.91
CA LEU A 146 -15.79 12.08 2.31
C LEU A 146 -16.73 11.46 3.35
N GLY A 147 -16.20 11.05 4.50
CA GLY A 147 -17.01 10.61 5.64
C GLY A 147 -17.96 11.72 6.12
N ILE A 148 -17.46 12.94 6.31
CA ILE A 148 -18.25 14.10 6.75
C ILE A 148 -19.39 14.40 5.77
N TRP A 149 -19.09 14.40 4.48
CA TRP A 149 -20.10 14.57 3.44
C TRP A 149 -21.19 13.51 3.52
N LYS A 150 -20.83 12.24 3.73
CA LYS A 150 -21.81 11.16 3.86
C LYS A 150 -22.69 11.30 5.11
N VAL A 151 -22.10 11.64 6.26
CA VAL A 151 -22.82 11.80 7.53
C VAL A 151 -23.76 13.00 7.52
N ASN A 152 -23.33 14.08 6.86
CA ASN A 152 -24.18 15.22 6.58
C ASN A 152 -25.41 14.78 5.75
N GLY A 153 -25.19 14.03 4.65
CA GLY A 153 -26.28 13.50 3.82
C GLY A 153 -27.21 12.50 4.53
N MET A 154 -26.77 11.89 5.64
CA MET A 154 -27.60 11.01 6.49
C MET A 154 -28.33 11.76 7.62
N GLY A 155 -28.08 13.06 7.82
CA GLY A 155 -28.72 13.86 8.87
C GLY A 155 -28.28 13.51 10.30
N LEU A 156 -27.11 12.90 10.46
CA LEU A 156 -26.58 12.51 11.77
C LEU A 156 -25.78 13.63 12.46
N LEU A 157 -25.40 14.67 11.72
CA LEU A 157 -24.71 15.82 12.30
C LEU A 157 -25.73 16.76 12.95
N PRO A 158 -25.48 17.25 14.19
CA PRO A 158 -26.34 18.20 14.89
C PRO A 158 -26.26 19.60 14.25
N THR A 159 -26.68 19.70 13.00
CA THR A 159 -26.55 20.88 12.13
C THR A 159 -27.91 21.45 11.75
N ALA A 160 -28.98 20.67 11.86
CA ALA A 160 -30.32 21.11 11.58
C ALA A 160 -30.98 21.68 12.84
N ARG A 161 -31.86 22.68 12.70
CA ARG A 161 -32.63 23.20 13.85
C ARG A 161 -33.48 22.12 14.52
N SER A 162 -33.92 21.10 13.77
CA SER A 162 -34.62 19.94 14.33
C SER A 162 -33.82 19.22 15.41
N ASP A 163 -32.49 19.20 15.31
CA ASP A 163 -31.60 18.54 16.26
C ASP A 163 -31.55 19.30 17.60
N TRP A 164 -31.93 20.59 17.57
CA TRP A 164 -31.92 21.51 18.70
C TRP A 164 -33.32 21.88 19.19
N LEU A 165 -34.37 21.37 18.55
CA LEU A 165 -35.77 21.71 18.84
C LEU A 165 -36.12 21.39 20.31
N ALA A 166 -35.53 20.35 20.89
CA ALA A 166 -35.73 19.98 22.29
C ALA A 166 -35.27 21.08 23.28
N TRP A 167 -34.39 21.99 22.85
CA TRP A 167 -33.90 23.12 23.65
C TRP A 167 -34.41 24.48 23.13
N GLU A 168 -35.23 24.51 22.09
CA GLU A 168 -35.79 25.77 21.57
C GLU A 168 -36.98 26.20 22.43
N THR A 169 -36.98 27.46 22.86
CA THR A 169 -38.07 28.02 23.68
C THR A 169 -39.33 28.14 22.84
N VAL A 170 -40.47 27.69 23.39
CA VAL A 170 -41.77 27.90 22.76
C VAL A 170 -42.03 29.40 22.63
N ARG A 171 -42.46 29.85 21.45
CA ARG A 171 -42.92 31.24 21.28
C ARG A 171 -44.20 31.44 22.07
N ILE A 172 -44.14 32.30 23.08
CA ILE A 172 -45.31 32.71 23.85
C ILE A 172 -46.05 33.76 23.00
N PRO A 173 -47.32 33.55 22.63
CA PRO A 173 -48.09 34.57 21.91
C PRO A 173 -48.30 35.79 22.83
N GLU A 174 -48.08 36.99 22.29
CA GLU A 174 -48.28 38.24 23.04
C GLU A 174 -49.76 38.59 23.20
N GLU A 175 -50.61 38.13 22.28
CA GLU A 175 -52.06 38.36 22.31
C GLU A 175 -52.83 37.07 22.01
N ILE A 176 -53.86 36.81 22.81
CA ILE A 176 -54.80 35.70 22.61
C ILE A 176 -56.16 36.33 22.30
N ALA A 177 -56.63 36.18 21.07
CA ALA A 177 -57.97 36.62 20.68
C ALA A 177 -58.99 35.57 21.13
N PHE A 178 -59.90 35.95 22.02
CA PHE A 178 -61.05 35.13 22.37
C PHE A 178 -62.18 35.41 21.37
N PRO A 179 -62.78 34.39 20.73
CA PRO A 179 -63.93 34.61 19.86
C PRO A 179 -65.10 35.12 20.69
N ALA A 180 -65.69 36.23 20.26
CA ALA A 180 -66.95 36.73 20.81
C ALA A 180 -68.08 35.93 20.15
N PHE A 181 -68.60 34.95 20.90
CA PHE A 181 -69.83 34.16 20.69
C PHE A 181 -69.99 33.43 19.34
#